data_AF-A0A6N9VSK4-F1
#
_entry.id   AF-A0A6N9VSK4-F1
#
_cell.length_a   1.000
_cell.length_b   1.000
_cell.length_c   1.000
_cell.angle_alpha   90.00
_cell.angle_beta   90.00
_cell.angle_gamma   90.00
#
_symmetry.space_group_name_H-M   'P 1'
#
loop_
_entity.id
_entity.type
_entity.pdbx_description
1 polymer ?
#
loop_
_entity_poly.entity_id
_entity_poly.type
_entity_poly.pdbx_seq_one_letter_code
_entity_poly.pdbx_strand_id
1 'polypeptide(L)'
;LTRRLLAAGHRVHATEPNDRFRRRLTAALAAAEHVRVSAAGLKELADGAGPHGPHLLIEMLYYGQEPALIDRLPADLVLLALEPEALRATVRPWLAVSPHWEVTDETVLVPPRLEAVCGGRAYLTKRGSHGLALRRTSPPTAGHAPR
;
A
#
# COMPACT_ATOMS: atom_id res chain seq x y z
N LEU A 1 -9.90 3.30 7.32
CA LEU A 1 -9.23 4.08 6.25
C LEU A 1 -10.12 4.28 5.04
N THR A 2 -10.58 3.24 4.35
CA THR A 2 -11.44 3.34 3.13
C THR A 2 -12.59 4.33 3.30
N ARG A 3 -13.37 4.23 4.39
CA ARG A 3 -14.45 5.21 4.69
C ARG A 3 -13.96 6.66 4.82
N ARG A 4 -12.75 6.89 5.35
CA ARG A 4 -12.17 8.25 5.45
C ARG A 4 -11.82 8.80 4.08
N LEU A 5 -11.25 7.97 3.20
CA LEU A 5 -10.95 8.36 1.81
C LEU A 5 -12.24 8.66 1.04
N LEU A 6 -13.28 7.84 1.20
CA LEU A 6 -14.59 8.09 0.61
C LEU A 6 -15.22 9.40 1.13
N ALA A 7 -15.15 9.64 2.45
CA ALA A 7 -15.65 10.87 3.05
C ALA A 7 -14.89 12.12 2.59
N ALA A 8 -13.62 11.97 2.20
CA ALA A 8 -12.83 13.02 1.58
C ALA A 8 -13.13 13.21 0.07
N GLY A 9 -14.11 12.48 -0.48
CA GLY A 9 -14.57 12.61 -1.87
C GLY A 9 -13.78 11.75 -2.88
N HIS A 10 -12.91 10.85 -2.42
CA HIS A 10 -12.18 9.97 -3.33
C HIS A 10 -13.04 8.79 -3.79
N ARG A 11 -12.83 8.34 -5.03
CA ARG A 11 -13.27 7.01 -5.49
C ARG A 11 -12.21 6.00 -5.06
N VAL A 12 -12.62 4.91 -4.44
CA VAL A 12 -11.67 3.96 -3.85
C VAL A 12 -11.83 2.57 -4.46
N HIS A 13 -10.73 2.02 -4.96
CA HIS A 13 -10.63 0.59 -5.24
C HIS A 13 -9.85 -0.05 -4.09
N ALA A 14 -10.56 -0.72 -3.17
CA ALA A 14 -9.95 -1.45 -2.07
C ALA A 14 -9.63 -2.88 -2.51
N THR A 15 -8.42 -3.34 -2.21
CA THR A 15 -7.97 -4.68 -2.53
C THR A 15 -7.69 -5.49 -1.27
N GLU A 16 -8.09 -6.76 -1.29
CA GLU A 16 -7.85 -7.70 -0.20
C GLU A 16 -7.83 -9.13 -0.77
N PRO A 17 -6.64 -9.73 -0.95
CA PRO A 17 -6.52 -11.09 -1.49
C PRO A 17 -7.14 -12.16 -0.59
N ASN A 18 -7.11 -11.97 0.73
CA ASN A 18 -7.68 -12.95 1.67
C ASN A 18 -9.22 -12.92 1.64
N ASP A 19 -9.85 -14.03 1.26
CA ASP A 19 -11.31 -14.08 1.08
C ASP A 19 -12.09 -13.71 2.35
N ARG A 20 -11.63 -14.17 3.52
CA ARG A 20 -12.33 -13.87 4.79
C ARG A 20 -12.28 -12.38 5.10
N PHE A 21 -11.13 -11.73 4.94
CA PHE A 21 -11.00 -10.30 5.18
C PHE A 21 -11.72 -9.49 4.11
N ARG A 22 -11.68 -9.93 2.85
CA ARG A 22 -12.40 -9.29 1.75
C ARG A 22 -13.90 -9.30 1.98
N ARG A 23 -14.50 -10.43 2.36
CA ARG A 23 -15.94 -10.51 2.69
C ARG A 23 -16.31 -9.54 3.82
N ARG A 24 -15.48 -9.47 4.87
CA ARG A 24 -15.68 -8.52 5.98
C ARG A 24 -15.60 -7.07 5.50
N LEU A 25 -14.65 -6.76 4.63
CA LEU A 25 -14.47 -5.44 4.04
C LEU A 25 -15.67 -5.05 3.17
N THR A 26 -16.12 -5.95 2.28
CA THR A 26 -17.30 -5.76 1.44
C THR A 26 -18.55 -5.52 2.28
N ALA A 27 -18.80 -6.35 3.30
CA ALA A 27 -19.93 -6.16 4.20
C ALA A 27 -19.88 -4.81 4.93
N ALA A 28 -18.69 -4.41 5.41
CA ALA A 28 -18.51 -3.13 6.06
C ALA A 28 -18.70 -1.92 5.13
N LEU A 29 -18.64 -2.11 3.81
CA LEU A 29 -18.75 -1.06 2.81
C LEU A 29 -20.01 -1.19 1.94
N ALA A 30 -20.95 -2.08 2.30
CA ALA A 30 -22.09 -2.42 1.46
C ALA A 30 -22.99 -1.22 1.09
N ALA A 31 -23.12 -0.23 1.99
CA ALA A 31 -23.90 0.98 1.75
C ALA A 31 -23.05 2.16 1.22
N ALA A 32 -21.76 1.95 0.97
CA ALA A 32 -20.89 3.02 0.51
C ALA A 32 -20.92 3.13 -1.02
N GLU A 33 -21.06 4.35 -1.51
CA GLU A 33 -20.92 4.66 -2.93
C GLU A 33 -19.45 4.88 -3.30
N HIS A 34 -19.15 4.92 -4.61
CA HIS A 34 -17.81 5.21 -5.13
C HIS A 34 -16.69 4.28 -4.65
N VAL A 35 -17.04 3.07 -4.19
CA VAL A 35 -16.09 2.05 -3.77
C VAL A 35 -16.23 0.80 -4.63
N ARG A 36 -15.10 0.17 -4.95
CA ARG A 36 -15.01 -1.19 -5.47
C ARG A 36 -14.12 -2.01 -4.56
N VAL A 37 -14.46 -3.27 -4.35
CA VAL A 37 -13.66 -4.22 -3.58
C VAL A 37 -13.27 -5.37 -4.48
N SER A 38 -12.00 -5.77 -4.50
CA SER A 38 -11.51 -6.88 -5.31
C SER A 38 -10.47 -7.73 -4.58
N ALA A 39 -10.12 -8.87 -5.18
CA ALA A 39 -9.11 -9.78 -4.67
C ALA A 39 -7.68 -9.49 -5.19
N ALA A 40 -7.49 -8.46 -6.03
CA ALA A 40 -6.20 -8.20 -6.67
C ALA A 40 -5.08 -7.96 -5.65
N GLY A 41 -3.98 -8.71 -5.74
CA GLY A 41 -2.76 -8.41 -5.00
C GLY A 41 -1.89 -7.41 -5.75
N LEU A 42 -0.70 -7.13 -5.20
CA LEU A 42 0.24 -6.18 -5.80
C LEU A 42 0.67 -6.62 -7.22
N LYS A 43 0.88 -7.92 -7.43
CA LYS A 43 1.25 -8.50 -8.72
C LYS A 43 0.17 -8.24 -9.76
N GLU A 44 -1.09 -8.54 -9.44
CA GLU A 44 -2.22 -8.35 -10.34
C GLU A 44 -2.45 -6.86 -10.64
N LEU A 45 -2.26 -5.97 -9.66
CA LEU A 45 -2.32 -4.53 -9.88
C LEU A 45 -1.19 -4.06 -10.81
N ALA A 46 0.02 -4.57 -10.64
CA ALA A 46 1.16 -4.32 -11.53
C ALA A 46 0.99 -4.95 -12.93
N ASP A 47 0.09 -5.92 -13.07
CA ASP A 47 -0.32 -6.50 -14.36
C ASP A 47 -1.55 -5.78 -14.97
N GLY A 48 -2.12 -4.77 -14.28
CA GLY A 48 -3.21 -3.92 -14.80
C GLY A 48 -4.62 -4.27 -14.33
N ALA A 49 -4.79 -5.09 -13.29
CA ALA A 49 -6.11 -5.49 -12.76
C ALA A 49 -6.91 -4.39 -12.02
N GLY A 50 -6.48 -3.12 -12.10
CA GLY A 50 -7.03 -2.01 -11.32
C GLY A 50 -7.00 -0.66 -12.06
N PRO A 51 -7.59 0.38 -11.47
CA PRO A 51 -7.62 1.71 -12.06
C PRO A 51 -6.22 2.34 -12.08
N HIS A 52 -6.03 3.26 -13.03
CA HIS A 52 -4.92 4.19 -13.01
C HIS A 52 -5.10 5.21 -11.89
N GLY A 53 -4.02 5.61 -11.24
CA GLY A 53 -4.03 6.67 -10.21
C GLY A 53 -3.20 6.34 -8.97
N PRO A 54 -3.28 7.18 -7.93
CA PRO A 54 -2.49 6.99 -6.71
C PRO A 54 -2.77 5.66 -6.03
N HIS A 55 -1.72 4.95 -5.66
CA HIS A 55 -1.82 3.68 -4.91
C HIS A 55 -1.38 3.89 -3.47
N LEU A 56 -2.11 3.28 -2.53
CA LEU A 56 -1.78 3.28 -1.10
C LEU A 56 -1.53 1.83 -0.66
N LEU A 57 -0.27 1.50 -0.40
CA LEU A 57 0.17 0.17 -0.01
C LEU A 57 0.49 0.18 1.49
N ILE A 58 -0.39 -0.42 2.29
CA ILE A 58 -0.29 -0.44 3.76
C ILE A 58 -0.01 -1.85 4.20
N GLU A 59 1.05 -2.04 4.98
CA GLU A 59 1.47 -3.37 5.45
C GLU A 59 1.58 -4.35 4.26
N MET A 60 2.07 -3.89 3.11
CA MET A 60 2.39 -4.73 1.94
C MET A 60 3.91 -4.99 1.90
N LEU A 61 4.42 -5.83 1.01
CA LEU A 61 5.86 -6.15 0.92
C LEU A 61 6.47 -6.95 2.09
N TYR A 62 5.82 -7.04 3.25
CA TYR A 62 6.31 -7.79 4.42
C TYR A 62 6.37 -9.32 4.24
N TYR A 63 5.81 -9.86 3.15
CA TYR A 63 5.81 -11.28 2.82
C TYR A 63 6.71 -11.63 1.63
N GLY A 64 7.78 -10.86 1.41
CA GLY A 64 8.72 -11.12 0.32
C GLY A 64 8.17 -10.79 -1.06
N GLN A 65 7.18 -9.88 -1.14
CA GLN A 65 6.80 -9.34 -2.45
C GLN A 65 7.93 -8.47 -2.99
N GLU A 66 8.20 -8.62 -4.28
CA GLU A 66 9.26 -7.90 -4.96
C GLU A 66 8.93 -6.39 -5.06
N PRO A 67 9.77 -5.49 -4.52
CA PRO A 67 9.56 -4.04 -4.63
C PRO A 67 9.49 -3.54 -6.06
N ALA A 68 10.14 -4.23 -7.00
CA ALA A 68 10.10 -3.93 -8.43
C ALA A 68 8.69 -3.99 -9.05
N LEU A 69 7.71 -4.61 -8.38
CA LEU A 69 6.31 -4.53 -8.81
C LEU A 69 5.75 -3.11 -8.74
N ILE A 70 6.30 -2.25 -7.86
CA ILE A 70 5.90 -0.85 -7.76
C ILE A 70 6.22 -0.10 -9.06
N ASP A 71 7.35 -0.40 -9.71
CA ASP A 71 7.76 0.22 -10.98
C ASP A 71 6.71 0.04 -12.08
N ARG A 72 5.92 -1.03 -11.99
CA ARG A 72 4.91 -1.40 -12.98
C ARG A 72 3.50 -0.92 -12.65
N LEU A 73 3.28 -0.32 -11.47
CA LEU A 73 1.97 0.20 -11.12
C LEU A 73 1.58 1.37 -12.06
N PRO A 74 0.32 1.43 -12.53
CA PRO A 74 -0.18 2.50 -13.39
C PRO A 74 -0.45 3.78 -12.57
N ALA A 75 0.58 4.33 -11.94
CA ALA A 75 0.51 5.39 -10.97
C ALA A 75 1.73 6.32 -11.04
N ASP A 76 1.49 7.62 -10.86
CA ASP A 76 2.54 8.63 -10.68
C ASP A 76 2.82 8.93 -9.19
N LEU A 77 1.95 8.44 -8.29
CA LEU A 77 2.07 8.57 -6.85
C LEU A 77 1.81 7.22 -6.18
N VAL A 78 2.77 6.78 -5.36
CA VAL A 78 2.62 5.60 -4.50
C VAL A 78 2.90 6.02 -3.06
N LEU A 79 1.93 5.78 -2.20
CA LEU A 79 2.04 5.97 -0.76
C LEU A 79 2.30 4.62 -0.13
N LEU A 80 3.43 4.48 0.57
CA LEU A 80 3.76 3.27 1.32
C LEU A 80 3.58 3.54 2.81
N ALA A 81 3.01 2.60 3.56
CA ALA A 81 3.02 2.60 5.01
C ALA A 81 3.52 1.26 5.52
N LEU A 82 4.71 1.24 6.13
CA LEU A 82 5.41 0.03 6.55
C LEU A 82 6.13 0.25 7.87
N GLU A 83 6.45 -0.84 8.56
CA GLU A 83 7.34 -0.76 9.70
C GLU A 83 8.75 -0.28 9.30
N PRO A 84 9.50 0.38 10.21
CA PRO A 84 10.80 0.96 9.89
C PRO A 84 11.82 -0.04 9.33
N GLU A 85 11.83 -1.27 9.85
CA GLU A 85 12.75 -2.31 9.40
C GLU A 85 12.47 -2.74 7.95
N ALA A 86 11.20 -2.96 7.61
CA ALA A 86 10.81 -3.31 6.25
C ALA A 86 11.19 -2.20 5.25
N LEU A 87 11.03 -0.93 5.63
CA LEU A 87 11.53 0.18 4.81
C LEU A 87 13.04 0.07 4.60
N ARG A 88 13.81 -0.08 5.67
CA ARG A 88 15.28 -0.14 5.62
C ARG A 88 15.80 -1.34 4.82
N ALA A 89 15.24 -2.52 5.04
CA ALA A 89 15.73 -3.77 4.48
C ALA A 89 15.23 -4.03 3.06
N THR A 90 14.05 -3.51 2.69
CA THR A 90 13.39 -3.85 1.43
C THR A 90 13.23 -2.64 0.51
N VAL A 91 12.70 -1.53 1.01
CA VAL A 91 12.34 -0.37 0.17
C VAL A 91 13.56 0.50 -0.15
N ARG A 92 14.42 0.79 0.83
CA ARG A 92 15.62 1.63 0.62
C ARG A 92 16.61 1.05 -0.37
N PRO A 93 16.97 -0.25 -0.33
CA PRO A 93 17.89 -0.82 -1.30
C PRO A 93 17.31 -0.80 -2.72
N TRP A 94 16.00 -1.04 -2.87
CA TRP A 94 15.33 -0.92 -4.16
C TRP A 94 15.32 0.54 -4.67
N LEU A 95 14.97 1.52 -3.83
CA LEU A 95 14.98 2.93 -4.22
C LEU A 95 16.38 3.43 -4.62
N ALA A 96 17.44 2.92 -3.99
CA ALA A 96 18.81 3.30 -4.32
C ALA A 96 19.23 2.91 -5.75
N VAL A 97 18.53 1.95 -6.37
CA VAL A 97 18.81 1.48 -7.74
C VAL A 97 17.66 1.71 -8.71
N SER A 98 16.49 2.14 -8.23
CA SER A 98 15.33 2.44 -9.08
C SER A 98 15.47 3.84 -9.68
N PRO A 99 15.51 3.98 -11.02
CA PRO A 99 15.62 5.29 -11.67
C PRO A 99 14.25 6.01 -11.77
N HIS A 100 13.15 5.35 -11.39
CA HIS A 100 11.79 5.80 -11.71
C HIS A 100 11.08 6.52 -10.58
N TRP A 101 11.63 6.51 -9.36
CA TRP A 101 10.96 7.00 -8.17
C TRP A 101 11.83 7.93 -7.36
N GLU A 102 11.23 9.02 -6.91
CA GLU A 102 11.78 9.92 -5.91
C GLU A 102 10.95 9.85 -4.63
N VAL A 103 11.61 9.91 -3.47
CA VAL A 103 10.93 10.10 -2.19
C VAL A 103 10.67 11.59 -2.03
N THR A 104 9.40 11.97 -2.06
CA THR A 104 8.97 13.37 -1.93
C THR A 104 8.56 13.75 -0.52
N ASP A 105 8.18 12.76 0.28
CA ASP A 105 7.87 12.95 1.70
C ASP A 105 8.12 11.65 2.48
N GLU A 106 8.47 11.82 3.75
CA GLU A 106 8.60 10.75 4.72
C GLU A 106 8.13 11.22 6.09
N THR A 107 7.28 10.42 6.73
CA THR A 107 6.71 10.79 8.02
C THR A 107 6.48 9.59 8.93
N VAL A 108 6.61 9.80 10.24
CA VAL A 108 6.24 8.79 11.23
C VAL A 108 4.72 8.79 11.37
N LEU A 109 4.05 7.70 10.98
CA LEU A 109 2.60 7.57 11.10
C LEU A 109 2.19 7.13 12.51
N VAL A 110 2.92 6.15 13.05
CA VAL A 110 2.71 5.62 14.40
C VAL A 110 4.08 5.33 15.01
N PRO A 111 4.44 5.92 16.16
CA PRO A 111 5.71 5.61 16.80
C PRO A 111 5.71 4.19 17.38
N PRO A 112 6.89 3.55 17.52
CA PRO A 112 7.01 2.31 18.26
C PRO A 112 6.53 2.47 19.70
N ARG A 113 5.83 1.46 20.23
CA ARG A 113 5.35 1.49 21.62
C ARG A 113 5.24 0.10 22.23
N LEU A 114 5.47 0.04 23.53
CA LEU A 114 5.18 -1.14 24.33
C LEU A 114 3.71 -1.10 24.74
N GLU A 115 2.98 -2.17 24.45
CA GLU A 115 1.58 -2.30 24.86
C GLU A 115 1.42 -3.44 25.86
N ALA A 116 0.78 -3.14 26.99
CA ALA A 116 0.31 -4.14 27.92
C ALA A 116 -0.82 -4.97 27.27
N VAL A 117 -0.68 -6.28 27.29
CA VAL A 117 -1.70 -7.25 26.88
C VAL A 117 -2.03 -8.17 28.05
N CYS A 118 -3.12 -8.93 27.94
CA CYS A 118 -3.57 -9.86 29.00
C CYS A 118 -3.71 -9.18 30.39
N GLY A 119 -4.24 -7.95 30.43
CA GLY A 119 -4.42 -7.20 31.68
C GLY A 119 -3.10 -6.78 32.37
N GLY A 120 -2.02 -6.58 31.61
CA GLY A 120 -0.71 -6.15 32.14
C GLY A 120 0.24 -7.29 32.51
N ARG A 121 -0.14 -8.55 32.25
CA ARG A 121 0.70 -9.73 32.51
C ARG A 121 1.69 -10.05 31.40
N ALA A 122 1.51 -9.43 30.23
CA ALA A 122 2.41 -9.56 29.10
C ALA A 122 2.50 -8.22 28.38
N TYR A 123 3.57 -8.04 27.63
CA TYR A 123 3.80 -6.83 26.85
C TYR A 123 4.14 -7.22 25.41
N LEU A 124 3.62 -6.44 24.46
CA LEU A 124 3.93 -6.57 23.04
C LEU A 124 4.55 -5.27 22.54
N THR A 125 5.68 -5.39 21.85
CA THR A 125 6.30 -4.25 21.17
C THR A 125 5.64 -4.06 19.81
N LYS A 126 4.91 -2.97 19.65
CA LYS A 126 4.51 -2.50 18.32
C LYS A 126 5.67 -1.73 17.71
N ARG A 127 6.06 -2.15 16.51
CA ARG A 127 7.21 -1.59 15.78
C ARG A 127 6.96 -0.19 15.20
N GLY A 128 5.71 0.28 15.23
CA GLY A 128 5.31 1.53 14.60
C GLY A 128 5.19 1.39 13.08
N SER A 129 4.89 2.50 12.42
CA SER A 129 4.75 2.58 10.97
C SER A 129 5.23 3.93 10.48
N HIS A 130 5.94 3.92 9.36
CA HIS A 130 6.44 5.09 8.63
C HIS A 130 5.76 5.15 7.27
N GLY A 131 5.37 6.36 6.88
CA GLY A 131 4.81 6.69 5.58
C GLY A 131 5.91 7.19 4.64
N LEU A 132 5.92 6.71 3.40
CA LEU A 132 6.70 7.28 2.31
C LEU A 132 5.77 7.70 1.17
N ALA A 133 6.00 8.89 0.62
CA ALA A 133 5.37 9.34 -0.62
C ALA A 133 6.38 9.26 -1.77
N LEU A 134 6.14 8.33 -2.69
CA LEU A 134 6.96 8.14 -3.89
C LEU A 134 6.29 8.83 -5.06
N ARG A 135 7.01 9.73 -5.75
CA ARG A 135 6.59 10.28 -7.04
C ARG A 135 7.39 9.67 -8.16
N ARG A 136 6.70 9.44 -9.27
CA ARG A 136 7.32 8.90 -10.46
C ARG A 136 8.07 10.02 -11.19
N THR A 137 9.34 9.80 -11.51
CA THR A 137 10.22 10.77 -12.20
C THR A 137 10.15 10.69 -13.72
N SER A 138 9.59 9.61 -14.27
CA SER A 138 9.39 9.41 -15.71
C SER A 138 8.12 8.59 -15.95
N PRO A 139 7.25 8.98 -16.89
CA PRO A 139 6.03 8.22 -17.17
C PRO A 139 6.38 6.76 -17.51
N PRO A 140 5.53 5.79 -17.12
CA PRO A 140 5.79 4.39 -17.43
C PRO A 140 5.99 4.25 -18.94
N THR A 141 7.11 3.66 -19.37
CA THR A 141 7.29 3.28 -20.77
C THR A 141 6.11 2.42 -21.15
N ALA A 142 5.30 2.90 -22.09
CA ALA A 142 4.11 2.20 -22.56
C ALA A 142 4.55 0.80 -23.03
N GLY A 143 4.27 -0.20 -22.21
CA GLY A 143 4.44 -1.59 -22.59
C GLY A 143 3.58 -1.82 -23.83
N HIS A 144 4.23 -2.28 -24.89
CA HIS A 144 3.62 -2.63 -26.17
C HIS A 144 2.36 -3.47 -25.92
N ALA A 145 1.17 -2.87 -26.11
CA ALA A 145 -0.05 -3.65 -26.17
C ALA A 145 0.06 -4.53 -27.43
N PRO A 146 0.00 -5.87 -27.31
CA PRO A 146 -0.15 -6.68 -28.51
C PRO A 146 -1.48 -6.28 -29.17
N ARG A 147 -1.38 -5.94 -30.46
CA ARG A 147 -2.53 -5.70 -31.33
C ARG A 147 -3.37 -6.97 -31.49
#